data_AF-A0A9W4SRA5-F1
#
_entry.id   AF-A0A9W4SRA5-F1
#
_cell.length_a   1.000
_cell.length_b   1.000
_cell.length_c   1.000
_cell.angle_alpha   90.00
_cell.angle_beta   90.00
_cell.angle_gamma   90.00
#
_symmetry.space_group_name_H-M   'P 1'
#
loop_
_entity.id
_entity.type
_entity.pdbx_description
1 polymer ?
#
loop_
_entity_poly.entity_id
_entity_poly.type
_entity_poly.pdbx_seq_one_letter_code
_entity_poly.pdbx_strand_id
1 'polypeptide(L)'
;MAVLGSLNHLGLCVSDYKESIKFYDSFLTQLGYKQTVTNDKYTSWLNATSGGQIVISPIRSENKESKHERYSVGFHHLALNSSTREQVDKFHEFLLENNYNVLDEPREYDYVPGYYAVFWADLDGMKLELCHVPITTAQEDETITPKADIVEEANGDKKKPDIPLPKNISVPNDHKFKFLLSAYGVQIYKCVVNEHVPNNWTQVTPDTYCVNDKRTETFVPEYEVAYHYMLKKPIHEGRAVWESLVKGDDSLLVAKNVATNVSPDGKMNLPWLVNKATHHEGKGRFSDITYVLRVNTVEGNPPPDEYCGTHYQGDAIVKVAYSADY
;
A
#
# COMPACT_ATOMS: atom_id res chain seq x y z
N MET A 1 10.20 7.52 2.88
CA MET A 1 9.97 8.32 4.10
C MET A 1 9.23 7.47 5.11
N ALA A 2 9.47 7.64 6.41
CA ALA A 2 8.70 6.93 7.44
C ALA A 2 7.25 7.44 7.43
N VAL A 3 6.29 6.54 7.38
CA VAL A 3 4.85 6.85 7.40
C VAL A 3 4.34 6.66 8.83
N LEU A 4 3.55 7.61 9.35
CA LEU A 4 2.95 7.48 10.68
C LEU A 4 2.16 6.15 10.77
N GLY A 5 2.46 5.34 11.78
CA GLY A 5 1.82 4.03 11.98
C GLY A 5 2.40 2.87 11.15
N SER A 6 3.33 3.11 10.22
CA SER A 6 4.06 2.03 9.56
C SER A 6 4.93 1.25 10.56
N LEU A 7 5.11 -0.05 10.32
CA LEU A 7 5.95 -0.88 11.18
C LEU A 7 7.39 -0.35 11.16
N ASN A 8 7.82 0.24 12.27
CA ASN A 8 9.19 0.73 12.41
C ASN A 8 10.15 -0.42 12.74
N HIS A 9 9.85 -1.19 13.78
CA HIS A 9 10.64 -2.34 14.19
C HIS A 9 9.78 -3.41 14.86
N LEU A 10 10.24 -4.66 14.78
CA LEU A 10 9.76 -5.79 15.57
C LEU A 10 10.88 -6.29 16.47
N GLY A 11 10.60 -6.39 17.78
CA GLY A 11 11.52 -6.95 18.77
C GLY A 11 11.05 -8.31 19.27
N LEU A 12 11.93 -9.31 19.24
CA LEU A 12 11.68 -10.66 19.74
C LEU A 12 12.69 -11.03 20.84
N CYS A 13 12.25 -11.84 21.81
CA CYS A 13 13.14 -12.46 22.78
C CYS A 13 13.39 -13.92 22.36
N VAL A 14 14.65 -14.36 22.41
CA VAL A 14 15.07 -15.70 21.98
C VAL A 14 15.79 -16.44 23.11
N SER A 15 15.62 -17.76 23.19
CA SER A 15 16.18 -18.56 24.29
C SER A 15 17.69 -18.80 24.15
N ASP A 16 18.17 -19.13 22.95
CA ASP A 16 19.59 -19.21 22.61
C ASP A 16 19.98 -18.04 21.71
N TYR A 17 20.43 -16.96 22.33
CA TYR A 17 20.74 -15.71 21.62
C TYR A 17 21.87 -15.88 20.60
N LYS A 18 22.91 -16.68 20.91
CA LYS A 18 24.07 -16.82 20.02
C LYS A 18 23.72 -17.61 18.77
N GLU A 19 22.97 -18.70 18.91
CA GLU A 19 22.53 -19.49 17.76
C GLU A 19 21.42 -18.77 16.98
N SER A 20 20.55 -18.04 17.68
CA SER A 20 19.50 -17.23 17.02
C SER A 20 20.07 -16.11 16.15
N ILE A 21 21.19 -15.47 16.54
CA ILE A 21 21.84 -14.49 15.67
C ILE A 21 22.21 -15.11 14.32
N LYS A 22 22.83 -16.29 14.32
CA LYS A 22 23.21 -16.98 13.07
C LYS A 22 21.99 -17.39 12.25
N PHE A 23 20.97 -17.92 12.93
CA PHE A 23 19.71 -18.33 12.32
C PHE A 23 19.06 -17.16 11.59
N TYR A 24 18.78 -16.07 12.30
CA TYR A 24 18.13 -14.89 11.74
C TYR A 24 18.98 -14.21 10.66
N ASP A 25 20.29 -14.08 10.86
CA ASP A 25 21.19 -13.49 9.86
C ASP A 25 21.15 -14.25 8.52
N SER A 26 21.15 -15.58 8.58
CA SER A 26 21.25 -16.40 7.37
C SER A 26 20.05 -16.27 6.42
N PHE A 27 18.82 -16.14 6.93
CA PHE A 27 17.64 -15.95 6.07
C PHE A 27 17.32 -14.46 5.82
N LEU A 28 17.54 -13.57 6.79
CA LEU A 28 17.24 -12.15 6.63
C LEU A 28 18.12 -11.49 5.56
N THR A 29 19.36 -11.94 5.42
CA THR A 29 20.26 -11.47 4.35
C THR A 29 19.77 -11.84 2.95
N GLN A 30 19.14 -13.01 2.77
CA GLN A 30 18.50 -13.40 1.51
C GLN A 30 17.32 -12.48 1.16
N LEU A 31 16.65 -11.96 2.19
CA LEU A 31 15.50 -11.04 2.07
C LEU A 31 15.92 -9.55 2.02
N GLY A 32 17.22 -9.28 1.83
CA GLY A 32 17.76 -7.92 1.66
C GLY A 32 17.90 -7.11 2.96
N TYR A 33 17.73 -7.73 4.12
CA TYR A 33 18.09 -7.10 5.38
C TYR A 33 19.60 -7.14 5.59
N LYS A 34 20.12 -6.15 6.30
CA LYS A 34 21.54 -6.09 6.70
C LYS A 34 21.64 -5.92 8.20
N GLN A 35 22.50 -6.71 8.83
CA GLN A 35 22.81 -6.55 10.24
C GLN A 35 23.42 -5.16 10.49
N THR A 36 22.88 -4.42 11.46
CA THR A 36 23.32 -3.05 11.76
C THR A 36 23.97 -2.94 13.15
N VAL A 37 23.46 -3.67 14.14
CA VAL A 37 24.00 -3.67 15.50
C VAL A 37 24.04 -5.11 16.02
N THR A 38 25.11 -5.46 16.72
CA THR A 38 25.23 -6.70 17.51
C THR A 38 25.96 -6.37 18.80
N ASN A 39 25.33 -6.62 19.94
CA ASN A 39 25.94 -6.54 21.26
C ASN A 39 25.32 -7.57 22.21
N ASP A 40 25.68 -7.52 23.48
CA ASP A 40 25.20 -8.41 24.55
C ASP A 40 23.71 -8.24 24.89
N LYS A 41 23.09 -7.12 24.47
CA LYS A 41 21.68 -6.80 24.75
C LYS A 41 20.76 -7.08 23.59
N TYR A 42 21.19 -6.83 22.35
CA TYR A 42 20.37 -7.07 21.16
C TYR A 42 21.20 -7.12 19.89
N THR A 43 20.63 -7.77 18.88
CA THR A 43 21.10 -7.76 17.50
C THR A 43 19.98 -7.29 16.61
N SER A 44 20.28 -6.45 15.62
CA SER A 44 19.27 -5.89 14.72
C SER A 44 19.69 -5.93 13.27
N TRP A 45 18.68 -6.10 12.41
CA TRP A 45 18.80 -6.08 10.96
C TRP A 45 17.83 -5.06 10.37
N LEU A 46 18.31 -4.25 9.43
CA LEU A 46 17.53 -3.23 8.73
C LEU A 46 17.40 -3.59 7.25
N ASN A 47 16.18 -3.58 6.74
CA ASN A 47 15.96 -3.56 5.29
C ASN A 47 15.82 -2.10 4.85
N ALA A 48 16.85 -1.56 4.20
CA ALA A 48 16.89 -0.14 3.83
C ALA A 48 15.81 0.26 2.81
N THR A 49 15.32 -0.70 2.01
CA THR A 49 14.28 -0.47 1.00
C THR A 49 12.91 -0.27 1.65
N SER A 50 12.55 -1.11 2.62
CA SER A 50 11.27 -0.98 3.35
C SER A 50 11.35 -0.02 4.55
N GLY A 51 12.54 0.20 5.10
CA GLY A 51 12.76 0.94 6.34
C GLY A 51 12.44 0.13 7.61
N GLY A 52 11.97 -1.12 7.48
CA GLY A 52 11.63 -1.98 8.61
C GLY A 52 12.84 -2.64 9.26
N GLN A 53 12.84 -2.71 10.59
CA GLN A 53 13.88 -3.35 11.38
C GLN A 53 13.37 -4.59 12.13
N ILE A 54 14.18 -5.65 12.17
CA ILE A 54 13.96 -6.81 13.03
C ILE A 54 15.06 -6.82 14.09
N VAL A 55 14.66 -7.02 15.34
CA VAL A 55 15.56 -7.02 16.50
C VAL A 55 15.32 -8.30 17.30
N ILE A 56 16.40 -8.98 17.68
CA ILE A 56 16.32 -10.08 18.66
C ILE A 56 17.14 -9.72 19.90
N SER A 57 16.65 -10.12 21.07
CA SER A 57 17.30 -9.94 22.38
C SER A 57 17.34 -11.27 23.13
N PRO A 58 18.33 -11.53 24.00
CA PRO A 58 18.31 -12.72 24.84
C PRO A 58 17.11 -12.69 25.80
N ILE A 59 16.53 -13.86 26.06
CA ILE A 59 15.53 -14.02 27.10
C ILE A 59 16.09 -13.58 28.46
N ARG A 60 15.24 -12.94 29.27
CA ARG A 60 15.65 -12.56 30.64
C ARG A 60 15.79 -13.80 31.53
N SER A 61 16.69 -13.71 32.52
CA SER A 61 17.01 -14.81 33.43
C SER A 61 15.80 -15.40 34.15
N GLU A 62 14.85 -14.55 34.54
CA GLU A 62 13.61 -14.91 35.22
C GLU A 62 12.63 -15.69 34.33
N ASN A 63 12.80 -15.63 33.01
CA ASN A 63 11.90 -16.23 32.03
C ASN A 63 12.51 -17.43 31.30
N LYS A 64 13.68 -17.95 31.71
CA LYS A 64 14.43 -18.99 30.97
C LYS A 64 13.64 -20.25 30.60
N GLU A 65 12.64 -20.62 31.40
CA GLU A 65 11.80 -21.80 31.14
C GLU A 65 10.57 -21.48 30.26
N SER A 66 10.36 -20.21 29.91
CA SER A 66 9.24 -19.79 29.06
C SER A 66 9.45 -20.31 27.64
N LYS A 67 8.38 -20.82 27.05
CA LYS A 67 8.36 -21.28 25.66
C LYS A 67 7.31 -20.50 24.88
N HIS A 68 7.58 -20.29 23.60
CA HIS A 68 6.57 -19.77 22.70
C HIS A 68 5.45 -20.82 22.52
N GLU A 69 4.22 -20.42 22.79
CA GLU A 69 3.02 -21.24 22.57
C GLU A 69 2.18 -20.56 21.48
N ARG A 70 2.20 -21.13 20.28
CA ARG A 70 1.39 -20.63 19.16
C ARG A 70 -0.10 -20.72 19.54
N TYR A 71 -0.88 -19.70 19.17
CA TYR A 71 -2.30 -19.54 19.55
C TYR A 71 -2.58 -19.16 21.02
N SER A 72 -1.56 -18.98 21.85
CA SER A 72 -1.72 -18.26 23.12
C SER A 72 -1.82 -16.74 22.90
N VAL A 73 -2.27 -16.00 23.91
CA VAL A 73 -2.27 -14.52 23.86
C VAL A 73 -0.84 -14.02 23.65
N GLY A 74 -0.59 -13.33 22.54
CA GLY A 74 0.73 -12.78 22.22
C GLY A 74 1.07 -12.87 20.73
N PHE A 75 2.33 -13.20 20.45
CA PHE A 75 2.85 -13.34 19.08
C PHE A 75 2.29 -14.60 18.42
N HIS A 76 1.80 -14.50 17.19
CA HIS A 76 1.33 -15.66 16.42
C HIS A 76 2.31 -16.04 15.30
N HIS A 77 2.66 -15.09 14.44
CA HIS A 77 3.60 -15.26 13.33
C HIS A 77 4.12 -13.91 12.81
N LEU A 78 5.23 -13.95 12.07
CA LEU A 78 5.73 -12.83 11.26
C LEU A 78 5.69 -13.23 9.79
N ALA A 79 5.00 -12.42 8.98
CA ALA A 79 4.98 -12.54 7.53
C ALA A 79 5.86 -11.47 6.87
N LEU A 80 6.66 -11.89 5.90
CA LEU A 80 7.52 -11.04 5.07
C LEU A 80 7.05 -11.10 3.62
N ASN A 81 7.19 -9.99 2.90
CA ASN A 81 6.67 -9.87 1.54
C ASN A 81 7.65 -10.42 0.50
N SER A 82 7.09 -11.11 -0.49
CA SER A 82 7.74 -11.49 -1.73
C SER A 82 7.02 -10.87 -2.93
N SER A 83 7.81 -10.39 -3.90
CA SER A 83 7.26 -9.76 -5.10
C SER A 83 6.70 -10.76 -6.12
N THR A 84 7.12 -12.03 -6.06
CA THR A 84 6.66 -13.08 -7.00
C THR A 84 6.58 -14.47 -6.35
N ARG A 85 5.83 -15.40 -6.95
CA ARG A 85 5.77 -16.79 -6.44
C ARG A 85 7.11 -17.51 -6.56
N GLU A 86 7.86 -17.24 -7.62
CA GLU A 86 9.16 -17.87 -7.87
C GLU A 86 10.20 -17.49 -6.79
N GLN A 87 10.06 -16.31 -6.18
CA GLN A 87 10.88 -15.94 -5.03
C GLN A 87 10.53 -16.76 -3.78
N VAL A 88 9.25 -17.07 -3.56
CA VAL A 88 8.80 -17.98 -2.50
C VAL A 88 9.36 -19.39 -2.72
N ASP A 89 9.29 -19.90 -3.95
CA ASP A 89 9.80 -21.23 -4.30
C ASP A 89 11.33 -21.32 -4.10
N LYS A 90 12.09 -20.34 -4.60
CA LYS A 90 13.55 -20.29 -4.39
C LYS A 90 13.94 -20.16 -2.93
N PHE A 91 13.16 -19.40 -2.17
CA PHE A 91 13.41 -19.27 -0.74
C PHE A 91 13.13 -20.60 -0.01
N HIS A 92 12.12 -21.35 -0.43
CA HIS A 92 11.88 -22.69 0.09
C HIS A 92 13.04 -23.66 -0.21
N GLU A 93 13.60 -23.64 -1.43
CA GLU A 93 14.81 -24.42 -1.75
C GLU A 93 15.95 -24.07 -0.79
N PHE A 94 16.20 -22.78 -0.54
CA PHE A 94 17.18 -22.33 0.45
C PHE A 94 16.89 -22.85 1.86
N LEU A 95 15.62 -22.86 2.30
CA LEU A 95 15.23 -23.38 3.61
C LEU A 95 15.56 -24.88 3.72
N LEU A 96 15.28 -25.66 2.66
CA LEU A 96 15.59 -27.10 2.62
C LEU A 96 17.10 -27.35 2.65
N GLU A 97 17.88 -26.64 1.83
CA GLU A 97 19.34 -26.75 1.76
C GLU A 97 20.03 -26.48 3.12
N ASN A 98 19.43 -25.59 3.91
CA ASN A 98 19.96 -25.19 5.22
C ASN A 98 19.28 -25.89 6.40
N ASN A 99 18.48 -26.94 6.14
CA ASN A 99 17.79 -27.75 7.16
C ASN A 99 16.90 -26.94 8.12
N TYR A 100 16.20 -25.93 7.60
CA TYR A 100 15.19 -25.22 8.36
C TYR A 100 13.98 -26.12 8.64
N ASN A 101 13.32 -25.89 9.78
CA ASN A 101 12.05 -26.54 10.10
C ASN A 101 10.91 -25.92 9.29
N VAL A 102 10.71 -26.38 8.06
CA VAL A 102 9.58 -25.99 7.21
C VAL A 102 8.30 -26.57 7.81
N LEU A 103 7.35 -25.68 8.10
CA LEU A 103 6.06 -26.02 8.71
C LEU A 103 5.02 -26.34 7.63
N ASP A 104 5.03 -25.55 6.56
CA ASP A 104 4.17 -25.73 5.40
C ASP A 104 4.97 -25.36 4.13
N GLU A 105 5.00 -26.26 3.16
CA GLU A 105 5.64 -26.04 1.85
C GLU A 105 4.93 -24.92 1.05
N PRO A 106 5.59 -24.32 0.04
CA PRO A 106 4.99 -23.35 -0.86
C PRO A 106 3.68 -23.87 -1.46
N ARG A 107 2.60 -23.16 -1.17
CA ARG A 107 1.30 -23.43 -1.77
C ARG A 107 0.44 -22.19 -1.75
N GLU A 108 -0.67 -22.28 -2.46
CA GLU A 108 -1.74 -21.29 -2.38
C GLU A 108 -2.59 -21.52 -1.14
N TYR A 109 -2.97 -20.42 -0.48
CA TYR A 109 -3.84 -20.41 0.70
C TYR A 109 -5.09 -19.60 0.39
N ASP A 110 -6.23 -20.12 0.82
CA ASP A 110 -7.54 -19.53 0.55
C ASP A 110 -7.85 -18.31 1.46
N TYR A 111 -6.82 -17.58 1.91
CA TYR A 111 -7.00 -16.37 2.72
C TYR A 111 -7.47 -15.19 1.86
N VAL A 112 -6.82 -15.01 0.71
CA VAL A 112 -7.21 -14.10 -0.37
C VAL A 112 -6.77 -14.70 -1.71
N PRO A 113 -7.45 -14.39 -2.83
CA PRO A 113 -7.10 -14.94 -4.13
C PRO A 113 -5.62 -14.75 -4.46
N GLY A 114 -4.94 -15.86 -4.76
CA GLY A 114 -3.55 -15.84 -5.18
C GLY A 114 -2.51 -15.81 -4.07
N TYR A 115 -2.90 -15.78 -2.78
CA TYR A 115 -1.98 -15.78 -1.64
C TYR A 115 -1.10 -17.04 -1.65
N TYR A 116 0.18 -16.87 -1.96
CA TYR A 116 1.13 -17.98 -2.12
C TYR A 116 2.26 -17.83 -1.13
N ALA A 117 2.46 -18.80 -0.25
CA ALA A 117 3.37 -18.64 0.89
C ALA A 117 4.08 -19.94 1.28
N VAL A 118 5.24 -19.77 1.91
CA VAL A 118 5.98 -20.82 2.63
C VAL A 118 6.10 -20.44 4.09
N PHE A 119 6.02 -21.43 4.98
CA PHE A 119 6.10 -21.23 6.41
C PHE A 119 7.21 -22.08 7.03
N TRP A 120 7.95 -21.50 7.97
CA TRP A 120 8.97 -22.21 8.74
C TRP A 120 8.95 -21.75 10.20
N ALA A 121 9.60 -22.50 11.08
CA ALA A 121 9.75 -22.15 12.49
C ALA A 121 11.16 -21.62 12.76
N ASP A 122 11.27 -20.66 13.68
CA ASP A 122 12.55 -20.34 14.29
C ASP A 122 12.96 -21.34 15.37
N LEU A 123 14.14 -21.11 15.99
CA LEU A 123 14.69 -21.99 17.02
C LEU A 123 13.84 -22.07 18.30
N ASP A 124 13.00 -21.07 18.54
CA ASP A 124 12.07 -20.99 19.67
C ASP A 124 10.64 -21.46 19.28
N GLY A 125 10.42 -21.86 18.03
CA GLY A 125 9.14 -22.34 17.50
C GLY A 125 8.21 -21.25 16.96
N MET A 126 8.67 -20.00 16.92
CA MET A 126 7.92 -18.87 16.36
C MET A 126 7.70 -19.08 14.86
N LYS A 127 6.44 -18.91 14.39
CA LYS A 127 6.10 -19.10 12.97
C LYS A 127 6.58 -17.91 12.16
N LEU A 128 7.34 -18.19 11.12
CA LEU A 128 7.83 -17.24 10.12
C LEU A 128 7.21 -17.59 8.77
N GLU A 129 7.01 -16.56 7.95
CA GLU A 129 6.33 -16.66 6.66
C GLU A 129 6.99 -15.75 5.63
N LEU A 130 7.08 -16.26 4.40
CA LEU A 130 7.35 -15.47 3.21
C LEU A 130 6.18 -15.67 2.26
N CYS A 131 5.45 -14.59 1.98
CA CYS A 131 4.24 -14.64 1.17
C CYS A 131 4.35 -13.72 -0.05
N HIS A 132 3.93 -14.23 -1.19
CA HIS A 132 3.53 -13.44 -2.33
C HIS A 132 2.00 -13.32 -2.34
N VAL A 133 1.52 -12.11 -2.11
CA VAL A 133 0.11 -11.77 -2.32
C VAL A 133 0.04 -10.99 -3.62
N PRO A 134 -0.54 -11.55 -4.70
CA PRO A 134 -0.77 -10.79 -5.90
C PRO A 134 -1.57 -9.56 -5.51
N ILE A 135 -1.09 -8.40 -5.95
CA ILE A 135 -1.95 -7.22 -5.95
C ILE A 135 -2.95 -7.48 -7.06
N THR A 136 -4.02 -8.21 -6.74
CA THR A 136 -5.19 -8.24 -7.60
C THR A 136 -5.70 -6.82 -7.64
N THR A 137 -5.56 -6.14 -8.79
CA THR A 137 -6.60 -5.18 -9.17
C THR A 137 -7.91 -5.93 -9.00
N ALA A 138 -8.73 -5.55 -8.01
CA ALA A 138 -10.03 -6.12 -7.70
C ALA A 138 -10.44 -7.24 -8.68
N GLN A 139 -10.16 -8.49 -8.32
CA GLN A 139 -10.98 -9.56 -8.85
C GLN A 139 -12.33 -9.36 -8.18
N GLU A 140 -13.27 -8.87 -8.98
CA GLU A 140 -14.69 -9.07 -8.79
C GLU A 140 -14.89 -10.56 -8.45
N ASP A 141 -15.06 -10.85 -7.16
CA ASP A 141 -15.82 -12.01 -6.74
C ASP A 141 -16.99 -11.49 -5.91
N GLU A 142 -18.17 -11.98 -6.25
CA GLU A 142 -19.43 -11.56 -5.69
C GLU A 142 -19.45 -11.81 -4.18
N THR A 143 -19.94 -10.83 -3.42
CA THR A 143 -20.33 -10.92 -2.00
C THR A 143 -19.26 -10.86 -0.90
N ILE A 144 -18.23 -10.03 -1.01
CA ILE A 144 -17.71 -9.35 0.19
C ILE A 144 -17.49 -7.87 -0.12
N THR A 145 -18.55 -7.09 -0.01
CA THR A 145 -18.41 -5.69 0.41
C THR A 145 -17.62 -5.73 1.71
N PRO A 146 -16.45 -5.09 1.85
CA PRO A 146 -15.96 -4.77 3.16
C PRO A 146 -17.08 -3.94 3.80
N LYS A 147 -17.82 -4.53 4.74
CA LYS A 147 -18.52 -3.72 5.73
C LYS A 147 -17.39 -3.08 6.54
N ALA A 148 -16.84 -2.00 6.00
CA ALA A 148 -16.30 -0.94 6.83
C ALA A 148 -17.37 -0.67 7.88
N ASP A 149 -16.96 -0.68 9.15
CA ASP A 149 -17.85 -0.36 10.23
C ASP A 149 -18.60 0.94 9.90
N ILE A 150 -19.88 0.89 10.24
CA ILE A 150 -20.96 1.71 9.74
C ILE A 150 -20.65 3.21 9.90
N VAL A 151 -20.35 3.90 8.79
CA VAL A 151 -20.28 5.37 8.76
C VAL A 151 -21.69 5.93 8.58
N GLU A 152 -22.31 6.34 9.67
CA GLU A 152 -23.72 6.77 9.65
C GLU A 152 -23.93 8.27 9.35
N GLU A 153 -22.90 9.10 9.24
CA GLU A 153 -23.06 10.47 8.70
C GLU A 153 -21.71 11.15 8.44
N ALA A 154 -21.13 10.96 7.24
CA ALA A 154 -19.96 11.73 6.81
C ALA A 154 -20.35 12.79 5.79
N ASN A 155 -20.58 14.01 6.28
CA ASN A 155 -20.58 15.22 5.46
C ASN A 155 -19.12 15.66 5.26
N GLY A 156 -18.67 15.81 4.01
CA GLY A 156 -17.34 16.36 3.67
C GLY A 156 -17.11 17.74 4.29
N ASP A 157 -15.85 18.19 4.45
CA ASP A 157 -15.59 19.58 4.83
C ASP A 157 -16.18 20.51 3.76
N LYS A 158 -17.18 21.30 4.16
CA LYS A 158 -17.91 22.22 3.28
C LYS A 158 -17.18 23.55 3.11
N LYS A 159 -16.04 23.73 3.79
CA LYS A 159 -15.19 24.91 3.61
C LYS A 159 -14.30 24.71 2.39
N LYS A 160 -14.54 25.53 1.35
CA LYS A 160 -13.64 25.61 0.20
C LYS A 160 -12.22 25.95 0.69
N PRO A 161 -11.19 25.18 0.32
CA PRO A 161 -9.80 25.52 0.62
C PRO A 161 -9.43 26.89 0.05
N ASP A 162 -8.77 27.70 0.86
CA ASP A 162 -8.20 28.98 0.41
C ASP A 162 -6.83 28.71 -0.22
N ILE A 163 -6.85 28.18 -1.44
CA ILE A 163 -5.64 27.86 -2.22
C ILE A 163 -5.68 28.59 -3.56
N PRO A 164 -4.56 29.21 -3.98
CA PRO A 164 -4.48 29.86 -5.29
C PRO A 164 -4.41 28.79 -6.39
N LEU A 165 -5.46 28.70 -7.22
CA LEU A 165 -5.48 27.79 -8.36
C LEU A 165 -4.78 28.41 -9.58
N PRO A 166 -3.88 27.68 -10.25
CA PRO A 166 -3.36 28.09 -11.54
C PRO A 166 -4.46 28.26 -12.60
N LYS A 167 -4.30 29.25 -13.48
CA LYS A 167 -5.33 29.63 -14.47
C LYS A 167 -5.82 28.48 -15.35
N ASN A 168 -4.92 27.56 -15.72
CA ASN A 168 -5.19 26.43 -16.60
C ASN A 168 -5.97 25.27 -15.94
N ILE A 169 -6.11 25.24 -14.61
CA ILE A 169 -6.87 24.22 -13.88
C ILE A 169 -8.02 24.84 -13.08
N SER A 170 -8.75 25.77 -13.72
CA SER A 170 -9.89 26.47 -13.12
C SER A 170 -11.23 25.78 -13.43
N VAL A 171 -12.20 25.97 -12.53
CA VAL A 171 -13.60 25.58 -12.73
C VAL A 171 -14.40 26.84 -13.13
N PRO A 172 -15.37 26.75 -14.06
CA PRO A 172 -16.22 27.89 -14.42
C PRO A 172 -16.91 28.54 -13.21
N ASN A 173 -17.02 29.87 -13.23
CA ASN A 173 -17.48 30.68 -12.08
C ASN A 173 -18.94 30.45 -11.67
N ASP A 174 -19.76 29.86 -12.54
CA ASP A 174 -21.17 29.52 -12.29
C ASP A 174 -21.33 28.27 -11.41
N HIS A 175 -20.23 27.56 -11.13
CA HIS A 175 -20.21 26.37 -10.27
C HIS A 175 -19.95 26.72 -8.81
N LYS A 176 -20.44 25.87 -7.90
CA LYS A 176 -20.27 26.02 -6.45
C LYS A 176 -19.47 24.86 -5.88
N PHE A 177 -18.60 25.18 -4.93
CA PHE A 177 -17.90 24.17 -4.14
C PHE A 177 -18.90 23.35 -3.32
N LYS A 178 -18.77 22.03 -3.35
CA LYS A 178 -19.69 21.12 -2.62
C LYS A 178 -19.05 20.59 -1.34
N PHE A 179 -17.92 19.92 -1.45
CA PHE A 179 -17.15 19.39 -0.32
C PHE A 179 -15.70 19.13 -0.73
N LEU A 180 -14.83 18.98 0.27
CA LEU A 180 -13.44 18.56 0.16
C LEU A 180 -13.32 17.11 0.61
N LEU A 181 -12.53 16.33 -0.13
CA LEU A 181 -12.03 15.04 0.28
C LEU A 181 -10.50 15.05 0.31
N SER A 182 -9.94 14.33 1.26
CA SER A 182 -8.50 14.18 1.40
C SER A 182 -8.12 12.74 1.18
N ALA A 183 -7.10 12.53 0.36
CA ALA A 183 -6.73 11.22 -0.15
C ALA A 183 -5.34 10.80 0.30
N TYR A 184 -5.23 9.53 0.67
CA TYR A 184 -3.97 8.84 0.87
C TYR A 184 -4.07 7.47 0.20
N GLY A 185 -3.07 7.11 -0.59
CA GLY A 185 -3.07 5.85 -1.32
C GLY A 185 -1.84 5.69 -2.16
N VAL A 186 -1.95 4.85 -3.19
CA VAL A 186 -0.85 4.60 -4.13
C VAL A 186 -1.26 4.89 -5.56
N GLN A 187 -0.32 5.41 -6.34
CA GLN A 187 -0.36 5.34 -7.79
C GLN A 187 0.29 4.04 -8.24
N ILE A 188 -0.38 3.29 -9.12
CA ILE A 188 0.12 2.04 -9.65
C ILE A 188 0.63 2.28 -11.07
N TYR A 189 1.90 1.99 -11.28
CA TYR A 189 2.57 2.10 -12.58
C TYR A 189 3.02 0.74 -13.06
N LYS A 190 3.01 0.57 -14.38
CA LYS A 190 3.57 -0.58 -15.07
C LYS A 190 4.78 -0.14 -15.88
N CYS A 191 5.91 -0.82 -15.70
CA CYS A 191 7.09 -0.64 -16.53
C CYS A 191 6.83 -1.25 -17.91
N VAL A 192 6.97 -0.42 -18.95
CA VAL A 192 6.83 -0.85 -20.34
C VAL A 192 8.21 -0.72 -21.01
N VAL A 193 8.81 -1.87 -21.29
CA VAL A 193 10.08 -1.98 -22.00
C VAL A 193 9.77 -2.25 -23.47
N ASN A 194 10.29 -1.41 -24.35
CA ASN A 194 10.10 -1.56 -25.79
C ASN A 194 11.47 -1.55 -26.48
N GLU A 195 11.68 -2.44 -27.44
CA GLU A 195 12.97 -2.52 -28.18
C GLU A 195 13.25 -1.26 -29.04
N HIS A 196 12.20 -0.50 -29.40
CA HIS A 196 12.26 0.58 -30.39
C HIS A 196 11.90 1.96 -29.82
N VAL A 197 11.50 2.04 -28.55
CA VAL A 197 11.05 3.27 -27.88
C VAL A 197 11.69 3.30 -26.50
N PRO A 198 12.08 4.47 -25.95
CA PRO A 198 12.57 4.55 -24.58
C PRO A 198 11.61 3.88 -23.60
N ASN A 199 12.17 3.11 -22.67
CA ASN A 199 11.43 2.50 -21.58
C ASN A 199 10.67 3.58 -20.83
N ASN A 200 9.43 3.29 -20.45
CA ASN A 200 8.58 4.26 -19.77
C ASN A 200 7.67 3.60 -18.75
N TRP A 201 7.05 4.45 -17.93
CA TRP A 201 6.04 4.06 -16.97
C TRP A 201 4.65 4.41 -17.50
N THR A 202 3.77 3.41 -17.55
CA THR A 202 2.35 3.62 -17.85
C THR A 202 1.55 3.58 -16.55
N GLN A 203 0.74 4.61 -16.29
CA GLN A 203 -0.17 4.61 -15.14
C GLN A 203 -1.30 3.60 -15.37
N VAL A 204 -1.44 2.65 -14.45
CA VAL A 204 -2.48 1.61 -14.48
C VAL A 204 -3.75 2.12 -13.84
N THR A 205 -3.68 2.49 -12.55
CA THR A 205 -4.78 2.99 -11.72
C THR A 205 -4.21 3.58 -10.44
N PRO A 206 -4.85 4.57 -9.80
CA PRO A 206 -4.70 4.76 -8.36
C PRO A 206 -5.45 3.64 -7.61
N ASP A 207 -5.01 3.38 -6.40
CA ASP A 207 -5.70 2.58 -5.38
C ASP A 207 -5.71 3.45 -4.12
N THR A 208 -6.83 4.13 -3.88
CA THR A 208 -6.85 5.29 -2.98
C THR A 208 -8.18 5.42 -2.27
N TYR A 209 -8.12 5.53 -0.95
CA TYR A 209 -9.27 5.89 -0.13
C TYR A 209 -9.25 7.38 0.22
N CYS A 210 -10.44 7.96 0.26
CA CYS A 210 -10.67 9.37 0.51
C CYS A 210 -11.46 9.55 1.81
N VAL A 211 -11.07 10.55 2.61
CA VAL A 211 -11.69 10.91 3.90
C VAL A 211 -12.22 12.35 3.87
N ASN A 212 -13.10 12.70 4.81
CA ASN A 212 -13.77 14.01 4.87
C ASN A 212 -13.10 15.07 5.77
N ASP A 213 -12.24 14.71 6.73
CA ASP A 213 -11.49 15.66 7.58
C ASP A 213 -10.05 15.19 7.80
N LYS A 214 -9.08 16.08 7.56
CA LYS A 214 -7.64 15.84 7.77
C LYS A 214 -7.19 15.98 9.24
N ARG A 215 -8.01 16.57 10.11
CA ARG A 215 -7.63 17.04 11.47
C ARG A 215 -7.92 16.03 12.58
N THR A 216 -8.52 14.88 12.27
CA THR A 216 -8.58 13.77 13.23
C THR A 216 -7.21 13.10 13.29
N GLU A 217 -6.33 13.61 14.15
CA GLU A 217 -4.95 13.14 14.38
C GLU A 217 -4.86 11.72 15.04
N THR A 218 -5.85 10.85 14.79
CA THR A 218 -5.82 9.43 15.20
C THR A 218 -6.04 8.56 13.97
N PHE A 219 -4.94 8.11 13.38
CA PHE A 219 -4.91 7.35 12.13
C PHE A 219 -5.17 5.86 12.42
N VAL A 220 -6.44 5.49 12.53
CA VAL A 220 -7.04 4.13 12.52
C VAL A 220 -8.42 4.31 11.84
N PRO A 221 -9.02 3.36 11.11
CA PRO A 221 -10.12 3.70 10.22
C PRO A 221 -11.24 4.31 11.06
N GLU A 222 -11.64 5.54 10.74
CA GLU A 222 -12.90 6.05 11.23
C GLU A 222 -13.81 6.56 10.11
N TYR A 223 -13.35 7.15 8.99
CA TYR A 223 -14.28 7.59 7.92
C TYR A 223 -13.67 7.62 6.50
N GLU A 224 -13.35 6.46 5.91
CA GLU A 224 -13.24 6.38 4.45
C GLU A 224 -14.64 6.57 3.85
N VAL A 225 -14.78 7.58 2.98
CA VAL A 225 -16.09 7.98 2.44
C VAL A 225 -16.18 7.81 0.93
N ALA A 226 -15.04 7.65 0.27
CA ALA A 226 -14.98 7.35 -1.14
C ALA A 226 -13.75 6.54 -1.52
N TYR A 227 -13.92 5.68 -2.52
CA TYR A 227 -12.84 4.96 -3.18
C TYR A 227 -12.53 5.60 -4.54
N HIS A 228 -11.25 5.82 -4.82
CA HIS A 228 -10.77 6.45 -6.04
C HIS A 228 -9.86 5.51 -6.84
N TYR A 229 -10.28 5.22 -8.08
CA TYR A 229 -9.62 4.30 -9.00
C TYR A 229 -9.82 4.73 -10.47
N MET A 230 -9.29 3.97 -11.42
CA MET A 230 -9.51 4.18 -12.86
C MET A 230 -10.18 2.98 -13.54
N LEU A 231 -11.17 3.25 -14.38
CA LEU A 231 -11.78 2.27 -15.26
C LEU A 231 -10.77 1.77 -16.32
N LYS A 232 -10.85 0.47 -16.61
CA LYS A 232 -10.14 -0.15 -17.74
C LYS A 232 -10.70 0.33 -19.08
N LYS A 233 -12.03 0.45 -19.19
CA LYS A 233 -12.73 0.97 -20.37
C LYS A 233 -13.35 2.33 -20.03
N PRO A 234 -13.04 3.40 -20.79
CA PRO A 234 -13.58 4.72 -20.50
C PRO A 234 -15.08 4.82 -20.78
N ILE A 235 -15.77 5.66 -20.00
CA ILE A 235 -17.15 6.09 -20.28
C ILE A 235 -17.11 7.55 -20.71
N HIS A 236 -17.48 7.82 -21.96
CA HIS A 236 -17.39 9.15 -22.58
C HIS A 236 -16.02 9.82 -22.37
N GLU A 237 -14.94 9.05 -22.60
CA GLU A 237 -13.53 9.42 -22.38
C GLU A 237 -13.11 9.57 -20.91
N GLY A 238 -14.05 9.48 -19.96
CA GLY A 238 -13.76 9.47 -18.53
C GLY A 238 -13.26 8.12 -18.05
N ARG A 239 -12.26 8.15 -17.17
CA ARG A 239 -11.66 6.94 -16.56
C ARG A 239 -11.56 7.04 -15.05
N ALA A 240 -11.34 8.23 -14.50
CA ALA A 240 -11.18 8.43 -13.07
C ALA A 240 -12.54 8.28 -12.38
N VAL A 241 -12.59 7.49 -11.32
CA VAL A 241 -13.82 7.20 -10.57
C VAL A 241 -13.70 7.68 -9.13
N TRP A 242 -14.77 8.23 -8.58
CA TRP A 242 -14.97 8.39 -7.14
C TRP A 242 -16.29 7.70 -6.79
N GLU A 243 -16.21 6.61 -6.05
CA GLU A 243 -17.34 5.81 -5.60
C GLU A 243 -17.58 6.05 -4.12
N SER A 244 -18.83 6.23 -3.69
CA SER A 244 -19.13 6.42 -2.27
C SER A 244 -19.01 5.12 -1.48
N LEU A 245 -18.42 5.21 -0.29
CA LEU A 245 -18.38 4.11 0.69
C LEU A 245 -19.39 4.33 1.84
N VAL A 246 -20.21 5.38 1.78
CA VAL A 246 -21.13 5.73 2.86
C VAL A 246 -22.42 4.92 2.77
N LYS A 247 -22.87 4.40 3.91
CA LYS A 247 -24.10 3.60 3.99
C LYS A 247 -25.30 4.38 3.45
N GLY A 248 -25.97 3.81 2.45
CA GLY A 248 -27.16 4.40 1.81
C GLY A 248 -26.86 5.42 0.72
N ASP A 249 -25.57 5.69 0.44
CA ASP A 249 -25.11 6.45 -0.73
C ASP A 249 -24.57 5.46 -1.76
N ASP A 250 -25.34 5.20 -2.81
CA ASP A 250 -24.95 4.32 -3.92
C ASP A 250 -24.31 5.10 -5.08
N SER A 251 -23.89 6.36 -4.84
CA SER A 251 -23.43 7.22 -5.92
C SER A 251 -21.96 7.01 -6.27
N LEU A 252 -21.69 7.10 -7.58
CA LEU A 252 -20.34 7.23 -8.11
C LEU A 252 -20.30 8.27 -9.22
N LEU A 253 -19.11 8.82 -9.41
CA LEU A 253 -18.77 9.75 -10.48
C LEU A 253 -17.66 9.15 -11.34
N VAL A 254 -17.82 9.19 -12.66
CA VAL A 254 -16.72 9.01 -13.62
C VAL A 254 -16.38 10.36 -14.23
N ALA A 255 -15.09 10.67 -14.33
CA ALA A 255 -14.61 11.92 -14.89
C ALA A 255 -13.42 11.72 -15.84
N LYS A 256 -13.27 12.66 -16.76
CA LYS A 256 -12.08 12.78 -17.62
C LYS A 256 -11.23 13.97 -17.21
N ASN A 257 -9.91 13.81 -17.30
CA ASN A 257 -9.01 14.93 -17.15
C ASN A 257 -9.21 15.92 -18.29
N VAL A 258 -9.36 17.21 -17.97
CA VAL A 258 -9.53 18.27 -18.99
C VAL A 258 -8.38 19.29 -18.98
N ALA A 259 -7.64 19.39 -17.88
CA ALA A 259 -6.37 20.10 -17.83
C ALA A 259 -5.51 19.63 -16.66
N THR A 260 -4.21 19.84 -16.79
CA THR A 260 -3.20 19.60 -15.75
C THR A 260 -2.29 20.81 -15.60
N ASN A 261 -1.70 20.95 -14.42
CA ASN A 261 -0.56 21.82 -14.17
C ASN A 261 0.47 21.05 -13.35
N VAL A 262 1.75 21.35 -13.57
CA VAL A 262 2.82 20.90 -12.67
C VAL A 262 2.45 21.36 -11.25
N SER A 263 2.67 20.47 -10.26
CA SER A 263 2.39 20.82 -8.87
C SER A 263 3.20 22.07 -8.46
N PRO A 264 2.54 23.12 -7.92
CA PRO A 264 3.22 24.28 -7.35
C PRO A 264 4.21 23.92 -6.24
N ASP A 265 3.96 22.80 -5.55
CA ASP A 265 4.74 22.34 -4.40
C ASP A 265 6.00 21.55 -4.80
N GLY A 266 6.19 21.28 -6.09
CA GLY A 266 7.41 20.65 -6.61
C GLY A 266 7.15 19.66 -7.74
N LYS A 267 8.12 19.55 -8.66
CA LYS A 267 8.05 18.67 -9.85
C LYS A 267 8.02 17.17 -9.52
N MET A 268 8.42 16.79 -8.30
CA MET A 268 8.39 15.41 -7.83
C MET A 268 6.99 14.94 -7.40
N ASN A 269 6.06 15.88 -7.22
CA ASN A 269 4.68 15.58 -6.90
C ASN A 269 3.86 15.36 -8.18
N LEU A 270 2.77 14.60 -8.06
CA LEU A 270 1.78 14.47 -9.13
C LEU A 270 1.29 15.85 -9.61
N PRO A 271 0.97 16.00 -10.91
CA PRO A 271 0.40 17.24 -11.39
C PRO A 271 -0.96 17.51 -10.74
N TRP A 272 -1.20 18.78 -10.41
CA TRP A 272 -2.53 19.24 -10.08
C TRP A 272 -3.39 19.20 -11.34
N LEU A 273 -4.67 18.93 -11.18
CA LEU A 273 -5.53 18.75 -12.33
C LEU A 273 -6.98 19.14 -12.07
N VAL A 274 -7.71 19.30 -13.17
CA VAL A 274 -9.16 19.40 -13.17
C VAL A 274 -9.72 18.26 -14.01
N ASN A 275 -10.65 17.52 -13.41
CA ASN A 275 -11.47 16.53 -14.10
C ASN A 275 -12.88 17.07 -14.29
N LYS A 276 -13.47 16.75 -15.44
CA LYS A 276 -14.87 17.05 -15.74
C LYS A 276 -15.66 15.75 -15.72
N ALA A 277 -16.79 15.75 -15.02
CA ALA A 277 -17.72 14.63 -14.98
C ALA A 277 -18.17 14.22 -16.38
N THR A 278 -18.22 12.92 -16.61
CA THR A 278 -18.65 12.31 -17.87
C THR A 278 -19.80 11.35 -17.67
N HIS A 279 -19.95 10.80 -16.47
CA HIS A 279 -21.01 9.85 -16.12
C HIS A 279 -21.23 9.84 -14.60
N HIS A 280 -22.45 9.53 -14.21
CA HIS A 280 -22.88 9.40 -12.82
C HIS A 280 -23.73 8.13 -12.68
N GLU A 281 -23.61 7.46 -11.54
CA GLU A 281 -24.54 6.41 -11.13
C GLU A 281 -25.04 6.67 -9.72
N GLY A 282 -26.14 6.01 -9.37
CA GLY A 282 -26.77 6.12 -8.05
C GLY A 282 -27.36 7.49 -7.74
N LYS A 283 -27.79 7.64 -6.49
CA LYS A 283 -28.37 8.84 -5.91
C LYS A 283 -27.62 9.14 -4.62
N GLY A 284 -26.86 10.22 -4.61
CA GLY A 284 -26.03 10.52 -3.45
C GLY A 284 -25.08 11.68 -3.66
N ARG A 285 -24.00 11.72 -2.87
CA ARG A 285 -23.12 12.89 -2.85
C ARG A 285 -22.45 13.19 -4.18
N PHE A 286 -22.18 12.17 -4.99
CA PHE A 286 -21.49 12.31 -6.26
C PHE A 286 -22.42 12.59 -7.44
N SER A 287 -23.75 12.41 -7.30
CA SER A 287 -24.69 12.39 -8.44
C SER A 287 -24.87 13.73 -9.18
N ASP A 288 -24.39 14.83 -8.63
CA ASP A 288 -24.48 16.18 -9.22
C ASP A 288 -23.09 16.87 -9.34
N ILE A 289 -22.00 16.16 -9.03
CA ILE A 289 -20.65 16.71 -9.13
C ILE A 289 -20.29 16.86 -10.61
N THR A 290 -19.94 18.06 -11.05
CA THR A 290 -19.57 18.31 -12.45
C THR A 290 -18.08 18.44 -12.67
N TYR A 291 -17.32 18.82 -11.65
CA TYR A 291 -15.86 18.97 -11.68
C TYR A 291 -15.24 18.45 -10.40
N VAL A 292 -14.08 17.80 -10.53
CA VAL A 292 -13.22 17.38 -9.40
C VAL A 292 -11.83 17.93 -9.65
N LEU A 293 -11.31 18.70 -8.69
CA LEU A 293 -9.93 19.17 -8.73
C LEU A 293 -9.04 18.14 -8.02
N ARG A 294 -7.77 18.05 -8.39
CA ARG A 294 -6.75 17.39 -7.57
C ARG A 294 -5.67 18.40 -7.28
N VAL A 295 -5.46 18.70 -6.00
CA VAL A 295 -4.56 19.75 -5.51
C VAL A 295 -3.80 19.28 -4.28
N ASN A 296 -2.85 20.08 -3.79
CA ASN A 296 -2.02 19.77 -2.61
C ASN A 296 -1.38 18.38 -2.67
N THR A 297 -0.98 17.95 -3.87
CA THR A 297 -0.41 16.63 -4.11
C THR A 297 0.99 16.52 -3.51
N VAL A 298 1.27 15.41 -2.83
CA VAL A 298 2.60 15.06 -2.32
C VAL A 298 2.99 13.69 -2.86
N GLU A 299 4.17 13.59 -3.45
CA GLU A 299 4.74 12.41 -4.10
C GLU A 299 3.83 11.85 -5.23
N GLY A 300 3.96 10.56 -5.53
CA GLY A 300 3.08 9.81 -6.43
C GLY A 300 3.53 9.72 -7.89
N ASN A 301 4.58 10.42 -8.31
CA ASN A 301 5.14 10.25 -9.65
C ASN A 301 5.79 8.86 -9.81
N PRO A 302 5.86 8.32 -11.05
CA PRO A 302 6.57 7.07 -11.27
C PRO A 302 8.07 7.21 -10.92
N PRO A 303 8.79 6.10 -10.69
CA PRO A 303 10.25 6.11 -10.66
C PRO A 303 10.84 6.74 -11.93
N PRO A 304 12.12 7.17 -11.92
CA PRO A 304 12.80 7.62 -13.13
C PRO A 304 12.66 6.62 -14.28
N ASP A 305 12.44 7.10 -15.50
CA ASP A 305 12.24 6.25 -16.69
C ASP A 305 13.44 5.30 -16.92
N GLU A 306 14.65 5.77 -16.61
CA GLU A 306 15.89 4.99 -16.70
C GLU A 306 15.90 3.73 -15.83
N TYR A 307 15.04 3.64 -14.81
CA TYR A 307 14.93 2.46 -13.95
C TYR A 307 14.04 1.36 -14.55
N CYS A 308 13.14 1.71 -15.48
CA CYS A 308 12.34 0.73 -16.20
C CYS A 308 13.23 -0.01 -17.22
N GLY A 309 13.20 -1.34 -17.18
CA GLY A 309 14.05 -2.23 -17.98
C GLY A 309 15.48 -2.41 -17.47
N THR A 310 15.91 -1.67 -16.44
CA THR A 310 17.24 -1.82 -15.83
C THR A 310 17.15 -2.32 -14.39
N HIS A 311 16.44 -1.59 -13.53
CA HIS A 311 16.20 -1.94 -12.13
C HIS A 311 14.90 -2.74 -11.98
N TYR A 312 13.92 -2.41 -12.81
CA TYR A 312 12.63 -3.10 -12.87
C TYR A 312 12.51 -3.83 -14.21
N GLN A 313 12.18 -5.12 -14.18
CA GLN A 313 11.96 -5.88 -15.41
C GLN A 313 10.73 -5.35 -16.17
N GLY A 314 10.66 -5.67 -17.46
CA GLY A 314 9.47 -5.41 -18.26
C GLY A 314 8.23 -5.97 -17.60
N ASP A 315 7.12 -5.23 -17.68
CA ASP A 315 5.85 -5.52 -17.04
C ASP A 315 5.81 -5.43 -15.51
N ALA A 316 6.92 -5.04 -14.86
CA ALA A 316 6.93 -4.83 -13.41
C ALA A 316 5.89 -3.78 -12.97
N ILE A 317 5.19 -4.09 -11.88
CA ILE A 317 4.21 -3.21 -11.25
C ILE A 317 4.86 -2.52 -10.04
N VAL A 318 4.81 -1.19 -10.02
CA VAL A 318 5.33 -0.38 -8.93
C VAL A 318 4.21 0.45 -8.33
N LYS A 319 4.12 0.42 -7.00
CA LYS A 319 3.22 1.26 -6.20
C LYS A 319 4.00 2.43 -5.63
N VAL A 320 3.57 3.64 -5.93
CA VAL A 320 4.16 4.87 -5.36
C VAL A 320 3.13 5.55 -4.48
N ALA A 321 3.44 5.67 -3.19
CA ALA A 321 2.57 6.35 -2.23
C ALA A 321 2.38 7.82 -2.61
N TYR A 322 1.18 8.35 -2.39
CA TYR A 322 0.87 9.75 -2.58
C TYR A 322 -0.23 10.22 -1.64
N SER A 323 -0.33 11.52 -1.48
CA SER A 323 -1.51 12.17 -0.92
C SER A 323 -1.98 13.32 -1.80
N ALA A 324 -3.26 13.68 -1.70
CA ALA A 324 -3.86 14.79 -2.43
C ALA A 324 -5.15 15.28 -1.76
N ASP A 325 -5.63 16.44 -2.20
CA ASP A 325 -6.99 16.93 -1.94
C ASP A 325 -7.83 16.89 -3.22
N TYR A 326 -9.09 16.48 -3.08
CA TYR A 326 -10.10 16.41 -4.12
C TYR A 326 -11.32 17.28 -3.82
#